data_AF-A0A961IBN2-F1
#
_entry.id   AF-A0A961IBN2-F1
#
_cell.length_a   1.000
_cell.length_b   1.000
_cell.length_c   1.000
_cell.angle_alpha   90.00
_cell.angle_beta   90.00
_cell.angle_gamma   90.00
#
_symmetry.space_group_name_H-M   'P 1'
#
loop_
_entity.id
_entity.type
_entity.pdbx_description
1 polymer ?
#
loop_
_entity_poly.entity_id
_entity_poly.type
_entity_poly.pdbx_seq_one_letter_code
_entity_poly.pdbx_strand_id
1 'polypeptide(L)'
;YFTFPALLMRPDIDWQESASGKLMANFPDTVPTHSRRQEFYIDAETGLLKQHNYAANVISKLAYAANVVHEHAQTNGIPYVSRRIVTPQGFSGKPLRGPVLIDIRVHALRVN
;
A
#
# COMPACT_ATOMS: atom_id res chain seq x y z
N TYR A 1 5.44 3.89 0.67
CA TYR A 1 4.43 4.51 -0.22
C TYR A 1 5.10 5.24 -1.37
N PHE A 2 5.98 6.22 -1.13
CA PHE A 2 6.75 6.88 -2.20
C PHE A 2 7.76 5.96 -2.90
N THR A 3 8.05 4.81 -2.32
CA THR A 3 8.94 3.79 -2.88
C THR A 3 8.21 2.78 -3.75
N PHE A 4 6.88 2.83 -3.89
CA PHE A 4 6.15 1.96 -4.80
C PHE A 4 6.17 2.56 -6.23
N PRO A 5 6.36 1.77 -7.30
CA PRO A 5 6.53 0.31 -7.31
C PRO A 5 7.97 -0.18 -7.09
N ALA A 6 8.95 0.72 -7.09
CA ALA A 6 10.39 0.38 -7.04
C ALA A 6 10.76 -0.60 -5.90
N LEU A 7 10.09 -0.52 -4.75
CA LEU A 7 10.27 -1.44 -3.63
C LEU A 7 10.02 -2.90 -4.03
N LEU A 8 8.98 -3.17 -4.82
CA LEU A 8 8.64 -4.53 -5.27
C LEU A 8 9.57 -5.04 -6.38
N MET A 9 10.41 -4.17 -6.95
CA MET A 9 11.39 -4.55 -7.97
C MET A 9 12.71 -5.04 -7.39
N ARG A 10 12.88 -5.00 -6.06
CA ARG A 10 14.08 -5.54 -5.42
C ARG A 10 14.16 -7.05 -5.63
N PRO A 11 15.37 -7.60 -5.87
CA PRO A 11 15.53 -9.03 -6.15
C PRO A 11 15.25 -9.93 -4.94
N ASP A 12 15.22 -9.38 -3.73
CA ASP A 12 14.95 -10.10 -2.49
C ASP A 12 13.48 -10.07 -2.05
N ILE A 13 12.58 -9.46 -2.84
CA ILE A 13 11.14 -9.43 -2.57
C ILE A 13 10.42 -10.32 -3.60
N ASP A 14 9.83 -11.41 -3.11
CA ASP A 14 8.98 -12.26 -3.91
C ASP A 14 7.59 -11.63 -4.05
N TRP A 15 7.05 -11.59 -5.26
CA TRP A 15 5.66 -11.21 -5.48
C TRP A 15 5.05 -11.95 -6.66
N GLN A 16 3.72 -12.00 -6.66
CA GLN A 16 2.95 -12.53 -7.78
C GLN A 16 1.70 -11.67 -7.99
N GLU A 17 1.22 -11.63 -9.23
CA GLU A 17 -0.12 -11.14 -9.52
C GLU A 17 -1.12 -12.26 -9.23
N SER A 18 -1.89 -12.12 -8.15
CA SER A 18 -2.85 -13.13 -7.69
C SER A 18 -4.22 -13.05 -8.40
N ALA A 19 -4.52 -11.88 -8.96
CA ALA A 19 -5.66 -11.58 -9.81
C ALA A 19 -5.32 -10.28 -10.56
N SER A 20 -6.07 -9.95 -11.62
CA SER A 20 -5.82 -8.72 -12.38
C SER A 20 -5.78 -7.49 -11.47
N GLY A 21 -4.64 -6.79 -11.47
CA GLY A 21 -4.40 -5.62 -10.65
C GLY A 21 -4.26 -5.91 -9.15
N LYS A 22 -4.03 -7.17 -8.73
CA LYS A 22 -3.82 -7.55 -7.32
C LYS A 22 -2.47 -8.25 -7.15
N LEU A 23 -1.46 -7.49 -6.73
CA LEU A 23 -0.15 -8.03 -6.38
C LEU A 23 -0.13 -8.50 -4.93
N MET A 24 0.46 -9.67 -4.71
CA MET A 24 0.72 -10.21 -3.39
C MET A 24 2.22 -10.35 -3.20
N ALA A 25 2.78 -9.60 -2.25
CA ALA A 25 4.21 -9.59 -1.97
C ALA A 25 4.51 -10.34 -0.66
N ASN A 26 5.66 -11.00 -0.64
CA ASN A 26 6.29 -11.59 0.53
C ASN A 26 7.64 -10.91 0.74
N PHE A 27 7.73 -10.12 1.80
CA PHE A 27 8.95 -9.41 2.18
C PHE A 27 9.87 -10.32 3.01
N PRO A 28 11.20 -10.26 2.80
CA PRO A 28 12.14 -10.96 3.66
C PRO A 28 12.23 -10.24 5.01
N ASP A 29 12.67 -10.96 6.04
CA ASP A 29 12.77 -10.41 7.41
C ASP A 29 13.82 -9.28 7.51
N THR A 30 14.71 -9.17 6.52
CA THR A 30 15.70 -8.09 6.39
C THR A 30 15.09 -6.75 5.98
N VAL A 31 13.83 -6.73 5.50
CA VAL A 31 13.13 -5.49 5.15
C VAL A 31 12.14 -5.13 6.27
N PRO A 32 12.34 -3.99 6.96
CA PRO A 32 11.48 -3.61 8.07
C PRO A 32 10.10 -3.20 7.55
N THR A 33 9.14 -4.12 7.66
CA THR A 33 7.75 -3.90 7.27
C THR A 33 6.78 -4.30 8.37
N HIS A 34 5.52 -3.88 8.27
CA HIS A 34 4.49 -4.23 9.25
C HIS A 34 4.15 -5.72 9.27
N SER A 35 4.19 -6.38 8.11
CA SER A 35 3.96 -7.80 7.95
C SER A 35 4.70 -8.34 6.73
N ARG A 36 5.16 -9.60 6.81
CA ARG A 36 5.80 -10.29 5.69
C ARG A 36 4.91 -10.35 4.44
N ARG A 37 3.63 -10.70 4.59
CA ARG A 37 2.68 -10.75 3.48
C ARG A 37 1.91 -9.44 3.41
N GLN A 38 1.85 -8.85 2.22
CA GLN A 38 1.12 -7.61 1.93
C GLN A 38 0.46 -7.69 0.55
N GLU A 39 -0.65 -6.99 0.36
CA GLU A 39 -1.39 -6.99 -0.91
C GLU A 39 -1.51 -5.57 -1.46
N PHE A 40 -1.23 -5.39 -2.74
CA PHE A 40 -1.29 -4.12 -3.45
C PHE A 40 -2.32 -4.23 -4.57
N TYR A 41 -3.31 -3.34 -4.54
CA TYR A 41 -4.33 -3.23 -5.56
C TYR A 41 -3.96 -2.08 -6.48
N ILE A 42 -3.76 -2.39 -7.75
CA ILE A 42 -3.31 -1.49 -8.78
C ILE A 42 -4.47 -1.27 -9.75
N ASP A 43 -4.57 -0.04 -10.22
CA ASP A 43 -5.45 0.28 -11.31
C ASP A 43 -4.87 -0.23 -12.64
N ALA A 44 -5.60 -1.12 -13.32
CA ALA A 44 -5.08 -1.80 -14.50
C ALA A 44 -4.88 -0.86 -15.70
N GLU A 45 -5.62 0.25 -15.77
CA GLU A 45 -5.51 1.23 -16.85
C GLU A 45 -4.36 2.20 -16.60
N THR A 46 -4.27 2.74 -15.38
CA THR A 46 -3.31 3.80 -15.05
C THR A 46 -2.00 3.30 -14.44
N GLY A 47 -1.96 2.07 -13.94
CA GLY A 47 -0.84 1.52 -13.18
C GLY A 47 -0.69 2.09 -11.76
N LEU A 48 -1.63 2.94 -11.30
CA LEU A 48 -1.54 3.61 -10.01
C LEU A 48 -2.05 2.74 -8.85
N LEU A 49 -1.47 2.92 -7.67
CA LEU A 49 -1.84 2.19 -6.46
C LEU A 49 -3.20 2.68 -5.93
N LYS A 50 -4.19 1.78 -5.81
CA LYS A 50 -5.50 2.08 -5.22
C LYS A 50 -5.58 1.74 -3.74
N GLN A 51 -4.97 0.64 -3.34
CA GLN A 51 -5.05 0.16 -1.96
C GLN A 51 -3.85 -0.71 -1.61
N HIS A 52 -3.39 -0.62 -0.36
CA HIS A 52 -2.35 -1.47 0.20
C HIS A 52 -2.86 -2.10 1.51
N ASN A 53 -2.97 -3.43 1.53
CA ASN A 53 -3.37 -4.21 2.70
C ASN A 53 -2.17 -4.86 3.38
N TYR A 54 -2.15 -4.76 4.71
CA TYR A 54 -1.13 -5.40 5.55
C TYR A 54 -1.68 -5.65 6.96
N ALA A 55 -1.02 -6.52 7.72
CA ALA A 55 -1.27 -6.65 9.15
C ALA A 55 -0.27 -5.79 9.92
N ALA A 56 -0.74 -4.95 10.84
CA ALA A 56 0.11 -4.20 11.74
C ALA A 56 0.58 -5.10 12.90
N ASN A 57 1.48 -6.05 12.62
CA ASN A 57 1.86 -7.10 13.58
C ASN A 57 2.48 -6.58 14.89
N VAL A 58 3.06 -5.37 14.86
CA VAL A 58 3.56 -4.67 16.07
C VAL A 58 2.43 -4.35 17.06
N ILE A 59 1.20 -4.15 16.57
CA ILE A 59 0.01 -3.93 17.40
C ILE A 59 -0.65 -5.26 17.73
N SER A 60 -0.95 -6.06 16.70
CA SER A 60 -1.52 -7.41 16.84
C SER A 60 -1.45 -8.16 15.51
N LYS A 61 -1.31 -9.49 15.55
CA LYS A 61 -1.42 -10.36 14.37
C LYS A 61 -2.81 -10.33 13.71
N LEU A 62 -3.82 -9.77 14.39
CA LEU A 62 -5.19 -9.59 13.89
C LEU A 62 -5.48 -8.16 13.44
N ALA A 63 -4.52 -7.23 13.57
CA ALA A 63 -4.69 -5.83 13.19
C ALA A 63 -4.52 -5.63 11.68
N TYR A 64 -5.43 -6.21 10.89
CA TYR A 64 -5.47 -6.06 9.45
C TYR A 64 -5.96 -4.66 9.06
N ALA A 65 -5.21 -3.99 8.19
CA ALA A 65 -5.44 -2.61 7.79
C ALA A 65 -5.57 -2.50 6.27
N ALA A 66 -6.57 -1.73 5.84
CA ALA A 66 -6.72 -1.32 4.45
C ALA A 66 -6.26 0.13 4.31
N ASN A 67 -5.12 0.35 3.65
CA ASN A 67 -4.61 1.68 3.34
C ASN A 67 -5.07 2.08 1.94
N VAL A 68 -6.14 2.86 1.87
CA VAL A 68 -6.79 3.27 0.62
C VAL A 68 -6.18 4.59 0.15
N VAL A 69 -5.80 4.63 -1.13
CA VAL A 69 -5.36 5.85 -1.79
C VAL A 69 -6.59 6.63 -2.25
N HIS A 70 -6.72 7.86 -1.75
CA HIS A 70 -7.80 8.77 -2.12
C HIS A 70 -7.38 9.77 -3.18
N GLU A 71 -6.09 10.09 -3.26
CA GLU A 71 -5.58 11.12 -4.15
C GLU A 71 -4.15 10.79 -4.57
N HIS A 72 -3.89 10.93 -5.87
CA HIS A 72 -2.54 11.00 -6.42
C HIS A 72 -2.26 12.44 -6.84
N ALA A 73 -1.05 12.90 -6.63
CA ALA A 73 -0.51 14.13 -7.22
C ALA A 73 0.75 13.78 -8.01
N GLN A 74 1.38 14.78 -8.62
CA GLN A 74 2.60 14.58 -9.41
C GLN A 74 3.64 15.65 -9.12
N THR A 75 4.90 15.29 -9.30
CA THR A 75 6.04 16.22 -9.27
C THR A 75 7.01 15.80 -10.35
N ASN A 76 7.39 16.71 -11.25
CA ASN A 76 8.26 16.43 -12.39
C ASN A 76 7.79 15.23 -13.24
N GLY A 77 6.47 15.06 -13.40
CA GLY A 77 5.86 13.94 -14.11
C GLY A 77 5.85 12.61 -13.35
N ILE A 78 6.39 12.56 -12.12
CA ILE A 78 6.38 11.37 -11.27
C ILE A 78 5.12 11.39 -10.39
N PRO A 79 4.19 10.44 -10.55
CA PRO A 79 3.02 10.36 -9.70
C PRO A 79 3.39 9.89 -8.30
N TYR A 80 2.68 10.38 -7.28
CA TYR A 80 2.80 9.92 -5.90
C TYR A 80 1.45 9.97 -5.19
N VAL A 81 1.30 9.14 -4.16
CA VAL A 81 0.11 9.12 -3.29
C VAL A 81 0.09 10.39 -2.42
N SER A 82 -0.78 11.35 -2.72
CA SER A 82 -0.91 12.62 -1.99
C SER A 82 -1.90 12.53 -0.83
N ARG A 83 -2.89 11.63 -0.90
CA ARG A 83 -3.78 11.36 0.22
C ARG A 83 -4.08 9.89 0.37
N ARG A 84 -4.02 9.40 1.61
CA ARG A 84 -4.41 8.03 1.95
C ARG A 84 -5.10 7.95 3.31
N ILE A 85 -6.07 7.05 3.41
CA ILE A 85 -6.83 6.79 4.64
C ILE A 85 -6.69 5.32 4.98
N VAL A 86 -6.38 5.04 6.24
CA VAL A 86 -6.26 3.69 6.78
C VAL A 86 -7.43 3.39 7.67
N THR A 87 -8.14 2.30 7.39
CA THR A 87 -9.19 1.75 8.26
C THR A 87 -8.89 0.28 8.52
N PRO A 88 -9.57 -0.37 9.49
CA PRO A 88 -9.51 -1.81 9.61
C PRO A 88 -9.98 -2.48 8.30
N GLN A 89 -9.35 -3.61 7.98
CA GLN A 89 -9.67 -4.42 6.81
C GLN A 89 -10.74 -5.44 7.17
N GLY A 90 -11.80 -5.54 6.35
CA GLY A 90 -12.79 -6.61 6.45
C GLY A 90 -12.28 -7.92 5.84
N PHE A 91 -13.01 -9.03 6.07
CA PHE A 91 -12.60 -10.36 5.63
C PHE A 91 -12.37 -10.53 4.11
N SER A 92 -12.99 -9.68 3.28
CA SER A 92 -12.81 -9.68 1.83
C SER A 92 -11.63 -8.80 1.36
N GLY A 93 -10.84 -8.27 2.29
CA GLY A 93 -9.77 -7.33 2.02
C GLY A 93 -10.24 -5.90 1.71
N LYS A 94 -11.53 -5.62 1.83
CA LYS A 94 -12.10 -4.28 1.65
C LYS A 94 -11.92 -3.42 2.91
N PRO A 95 -11.75 -2.09 2.76
CA PRO A 95 -11.75 -1.18 3.90
C PRO A 95 -13.11 -1.20 4.61
N LEU A 96 -13.10 -1.23 5.95
CA LEU A 96 -14.29 -0.93 6.73
C LEU A 96 -14.55 0.59 6.73
N ARG A 97 -15.80 1.00 6.98
CA ARG A 97 -16.20 2.42 7.03
C ARG A 97 -15.55 3.19 8.18
N GLY A 98 -15.09 2.49 9.21
CA GLY A 98 -14.41 3.09 10.33
C GLY A 98 -14.02 2.07 11.41
N PRO A 99 -13.29 2.51 12.45
CA PRO A 99 -12.77 3.89 12.59
C PRO A 99 -11.68 4.21 11.55
N VAL A 100 -11.48 5.51 11.30
CA VAL A 100 -10.25 5.96 10.62
C VAL A 100 -9.11 5.82 11.62
N LEU A 101 -8.13 4.99 11.27
CA LEU A 101 -6.92 4.78 12.08
C LEU A 101 -5.88 5.85 11.78
N ILE A 102 -5.76 6.22 10.50
CA ILE A 102 -4.76 7.17 9.98
C ILE A 102 -5.37 7.90 8.78
N ASP A 103 -5.28 9.23 8.73
CA ASP A 103 -5.46 10.04 7.51
C ASP A 103 -4.14 10.78 7.26
N ILE A 104 -3.50 10.53 6.12
CA ILE A 104 -2.26 11.16 5.74
C ILE A 104 -2.47 11.96 4.46
N ARG A 105 -2.12 13.24 4.54
CA ARG A 105 -2.03 14.15 3.41
C ARG A 105 -0.59 14.62 3.23
N VAL A 106 -0.13 14.59 1.99
CA VAL A 106 1.17 15.08 1.54
C VAL A 106 0.91 16.33 0.73
N HIS A 107 1.36 17.47 1.23
CA HIS A 107 1.11 18.76 0.57
C HIS A 107 2.08 19.02 -0.58
N ALA A 108 3.30 18.53 -0.48
CA ALA A 108 4.30 18.61 -1.53
C ALA A 108 5.29 17.46 -1.41
N LEU A 109 5.60 16.82 -2.55
CA LEU A 109 6.79 16.00 -2.73
C LEU A 109 7.78 16.81 -3.55
N ARG A 110 9.06 16.79 -3.18
CA ARG A 110 10.13 17.40 -3.96
C ARG A 110 11.18 16.34 -4.23
N VAL A 111 11.59 16.23 -5.48
CA VAL A 111 12.64 15.32 -5.94
C VAL A 111 13.71 16.21 -6.57
N ASN A 112 14.93 16.09 -6.05
CA ASN A 112 16.10 16.84 -6.53
C ASN A 112 16.85 16.02 -7.57
#